data_AF-A0A958GRC0-F1
#
_entry.id   AF-A0A958GRC0-F1
#
_cell.length_a   1.000
_cell.length_b   1.000
_cell.length_c   1.000
_cell.angle_alpha   90.00
_cell.angle_beta   90.00
_cell.angle_gamma   90.00
#
_symmetry.space_group_name_H-M   'P 1'
#
loop_
_entity.id
_entity.type
_entity.pdbx_description
1 polymer ?
#
loop_
_entity_poly.entity_id
_entity_poly.type
_entity_poly.pdbx_seq_one_letter_code
_entity_poly.pdbx_strand_id
1 'polypeptide(L)'
;MSIIKQVAKNSLIYGLGDLLTKLVGFLLIPLYTHYLTTAEYGVLELLDLTSYIVGFLLAMGIAQAVMRFYFEYESEEERNRVVSVALLTVWLASAGGLVVLQVCAPWFSEAVFQSADYGPHFRILFATLAVTISNEIPLQYLRIRQLAVRFISISLCRVSLSLSLNILFIVFYGLGVQGILL
;
A
#
# COMPACT_ATOMS: atom_id res chain seq x y z
N MET A 1 -27.34 -13.47 -16.53
CA MET A 1 -27.30 -12.03 -16.13
C MET A 1 -26.56 -11.29 -17.24
N SER A 2 -27.10 -10.20 -17.80
CA SER A 2 -26.44 -9.50 -18.92
C SER A 2 -25.04 -9.03 -18.51
N ILE A 3 -24.05 -9.21 -19.38
CA ILE A 3 -22.65 -8.77 -19.19
C ILE A 3 -22.61 -7.30 -18.77
N ILE A 4 -23.46 -6.45 -19.37
CA ILE A 4 -23.58 -5.02 -19.05
C ILE A 4 -23.97 -4.81 -17.58
N LYS A 5 -24.91 -5.61 -17.06
CA LYS A 5 -25.35 -5.52 -15.65
C LYS A 5 -24.24 -5.93 -14.69
N GLN A 6 -23.44 -6.94 -15.04
CA GLN A 6 -22.32 -7.40 -14.21
C GLN A 6 -21.16 -6.39 -14.21
N VAL A 7 -20.81 -5.84 -15.37
CA VAL A 7 -19.79 -4.79 -15.49
C VAL A 7 -20.22 -3.55 -14.71
N ALA A 8 -21.44 -3.04 -14.92
CA ALA A 8 -21.94 -1.87 -14.21
C ALA A 8 -21.95 -2.08 -12.68
N LYS A 9 -22.38 -3.25 -12.20
CA LYS A 9 -22.35 -3.58 -10.77
C LYS A 9 -20.92 -3.57 -10.22
N ASN A 10 -19.98 -4.23 -10.89
CA ASN A 10 -18.60 -4.29 -10.43
C ASN A 10 -17.93 -2.91 -10.48
N SER A 11 -18.16 -2.12 -11.53
CA SER A 11 -17.66 -0.75 -11.65
C SER A 11 -18.17 0.15 -10.53
N LEU A 12 -19.47 0.08 -10.21
CA LEU A 12 -20.05 0.84 -9.09
C LEU A 12 -19.44 0.41 -7.76
N ILE A 13 -19.32 -0.90 -7.53
CA ILE A 13 -18.76 -1.45 -6.29
C ILE A 13 -17.31 -0.95 -6.15
N TYR A 14 -16.43 -1.23 -7.12
CA TYR A 14 -15.03 -0.78 -7.06
C TYR A 14 -14.88 0.74 -6.98
N GLY A 15 -15.67 1.49 -7.76
CA GLY A 15 -15.64 2.95 -7.74
C GLY A 15 -16.05 3.55 -6.40
N LEU A 16 -17.13 3.04 -5.80
CA LEU A 16 -17.55 3.47 -4.45
C LEU A 16 -16.52 3.08 -3.39
N GLY A 17 -15.90 1.90 -3.48
CA GLY A 17 -14.86 1.48 -2.55
C GLY A 17 -13.62 2.38 -2.62
N ASP A 18 -13.19 2.76 -3.83
CA ASP A 18 -12.08 3.70 -4.04
C ASP A 18 -12.42 5.10 -3.52
N LEU A 19 -13.62 5.60 -3.81
CA LEU A 19 -14.10 6.89 -3.32
C LEU A 19 -14.13 6.93 -1.79
N LEU A 20 -14.67 5.89 -1.14
CA LEU A 20 -14.72 5.80 0.32
C LEU A 20 -13.31 5.79 0.92
N THR A 21 -12.38 5.05 0.33
CA THR A 21 -10.98 5.02 0.78
C THR A 21 -10.34 6.41 0.72
N LYS A 22 -10.59 7.17 -0.35
CA LYS A 22 -10.10 8.54 -0.51
C LYS A 22 -10.78 9.53 0.44
N LEU A 23 -12.08 9.38 0.69
CA LEU A 23 -12.81 10.21 1.67
C LEU A 23 -12.26 10.00 3.07
N VAL A 24 -11.92 8.77 3.44
CA VAL A 24 -11.26 8.47 4.71
C VAL A 24 -9.90 9.16 4.79
N GLY A 25 -9.07 9.09 3.75
CA GLY A 25 -7.80 9.80 3.69
C GLY A 25 -7.96 11.33 3.79
N PHE A 26 -8.98 11.88 3.14
CA PHE A 26 -9.28 13.32 3.22
C PHE A 26 -9.67 13.76 4.63
N LEU A 27 -10.45 12.96 5.35
CA LEU A 27 -10.84 13.24 6.74
C LEU A 27 -9.66 13.16 7.72
N LEU A 28 -8.56 12.49 7.35
CA LEU A 28 -7.33 12.47 8.14
C LEU A 28 -6.54 13.77 8.03
N ILE A 29 -6.73 14.58 6.97
CA ILE A 29 -5.97 15.84 6.80
C ILE A 29 -6.25 16.84 7.94
N PRO A 30 -7.52 17.15 8.30
CA PRO A 30 -7.82 18.00 9.46
C PRO A 30 -7.28 17.43 10.77
N LEU A 31 -7.26 16.11 10.92
CA LEU A 31 -6.70 15.45 12.10
C LEU A 31 -5.18 15.69 12.18
N TYR A 32 -4.46 15.39 11.10
CA TYR A 32 -3.02 15.56 11.03
C TYR A 32 -2.61 17.01 11.24
N THR A 33 -3.30 17.95 10.60
CA THR A 33 -3.00 19.38 10.73
C THR A 33 -3.37 19.98 12.09
N HIS A 34 -4.24 19.33 12.87
CA HIS A 34 -4.54 19.75 14.24
C HIS A 34 -3.52 19.25 15.26
N TYR A 35 -3.02 18.03 15.09
CA TYR A 35 -2.12 17.37 16.05
C TYR A 35 -0.64 17.46 15.70
N LEU A 36 -0.29 17.73 14.44
CA LEU A 36 1.10 17.87 13.99
C LEU A 36 1.42 19.33 13.68
N THR A 37 2.67 19.70 13.93
CA THR A 37 3.23 20.96 13.44
C THR A 37 3.41 20.91 11.92
N THR A 38 3.53 22.08 11.29
CA THR A 38 3.79 22.18 9.84
C THR A 38 5.09 21.47 9.43
N ALA A 39 6.10 21.48 10.31
CA ALA A 39 7.37 20.79 10.06
C ALA A 39 7.20 19.27 10.08
N GLU A 40 6.48 18.73 11.07
CA GLU A 40 6.21 17.29 11.18
C GLU A 40 5.34 16.77 10.03
N TYR A 41 4.34 17.56 9.62
CA TYR A 41 3.54 17.24 8.43
C TYR A 41 4.39 17.22 7.15
N GLY A 42 5.32 18.17 7.01
CA GLY A 42 6.27 18.19 5.90
C GLY A 42 7.20 16.97 5.86
N VAL A 43 7.65 16.49 7.02
CA VAL A 43 8.43 15.24 7.13
C VAL A 43 7.60 14.05 6.66
N LEU A 44 6.34 13.96 7.09
CA LEU A 44 5.44 12.88 6.69
C LEU A 44 5.22 12.86 5.18
N GLU A 45 4.90 13.99 4.56
CA GLU A 45 4.72 14.10 3.10
C GLU A 45 5.98 13.68 2.33
N LEU A 46 7.17 14.05 2.81
CA LEU A 46 8.44 13.65 2.18
C LEU A 46 8.70 12.14 2.33
N LEU A 47 8.35 11.55 3.47
CA LEU A 47 8.43 10.10 3.68
C LEU A 47 7.45 9.36 2.75
N ASP A 48 6.21 9.83 2.65
CA ASP A 48 5.19 9.26 1.75
C ASP A 48 5.62 9.34 0.29
N LEU A 49 6.12 10.50 -0.15
CA LEU A 49 6.63 10.68 -1.51
C LEU A 49 7.81 9.74 -1.79
N THR A 50 8.72 9.57 -0.83
CA THR A 50 9.84 8.63 -0.98
C THR A 50 9.35 7.19 -1.08
N SER A 51 8.38 6.81 -0.25
CA SER A 51 7.72 5.51 -0.27
C SER A 51 7.06 5.22 -1.61
N TYR A 52 6.38 6.21 -2.21
CA TYR A 52 5.77 6.07 -3.53
C TYR A 52 6.81 5.80 -4.62
N ILE A 53 7.92 6.54 -4.63
CA ILE A 53 8.98 6.37 -5.63
C ILE A 53 9.63 5.00 -5.49
N VAL A 54 10.04 4.62 -4.27
CA VAL A 54 10.68 3.33 -4.00
C VAL A 54 9.71 2.18 -4.28
N GLY A 55 8.45 2.31 -3.86
CA GLY A 55 7.41 1.32 -4.09
C GLY A 55 7.15 1.09 -5.57
N PHE A 56 7.10 2.16 -6.37
CA PHE A 56 6.95 2.05 -7.82
C PHE A 56 8.11 1.28 -8.46
N LEU A 57 9.35 1.55 -8.03
CA LEU A 57 10.52 0.82 -8.51
C LEU A 57 10.51 -0.66 -8.10
N LEU A 58 10.12 -0.97 -6.87
CA LEU A 58 10.08 -2.34 -6.36
C LEU A 58 8.92 -3.19 -6.90
N ALA A 59 7.78 -2.57 -7.26
CA ALA A 59 6.63 -3.30 -7.77
C ALA A 59 6.90 -4.00 -9.12
N MET A 60 7.89 -3.50 -9.90
CA MET A 60 8.37 -4.08 -11.17
C MET A 60 7.26 -4.37 -12.21
N GLY A 61 6.06 -3.78 -12.05
CA GLY A 61 4.91 -4.05 -12.90
C GLY A 61 4.33 -5.46 -12.80
N ILE A 62 4.68 -6.25 -11.77
CA ILE A 62 4.28 -7.67 -11.67
C ILE A 62 2.76 -7.81 -11.59
N ALA A 63 2.06 -6.93 -10.87
CA ALA A 63 0.61 -6.96 -10.77
C ALA A 63 -0.09 -6.82 -12.15
N GLN A 64 0.53 -6.12 -13.11
CA GLN A 64 -0.02 -5.93 -14.45
C GLN A 64 0.31 -7.13 -15.33
N ALA A 65 1.50 -7.70 -15.17
CA ALA A 65 1.89 -8.94 -15.81
C ALA A 65 0.94 -10.09 -15.40
N VAL A 66 0.64 -10.23 -14.10
CA VAL A 66 -0.33 -11.22 -13.60
C VAL A 66 -1.70 -11.02 -14.25
N MET A 67 -2.19 -9.78 -14.31
CA MET A 67 -3.48 -9.50 -14.94
C MET A 67 -3.49 -9.91 -16.41
N ARG A 68 -2.45 -9.57 -17.18
CA ARG A 68 -2.35 -9.94 -18.60
C ARG A 68 -2.30 -11.46 -18.79
N PHE A 69 -1.35 -12.13 -18.15
CA PHE A 69 -1.13 -13.56 -18.33
C PHE A 69 -2.28 -14.40 -17.79
N TYR A 70 -2.95 -13.97 -16.71
CA TYR A 70 -4.12 -14.67 -16.20
C TYR A 70 -5.27 -14.77 -17.23
N PHE A 71 -5.48 -13.72 -18.02
CA PHE A 71 -6.51 -13.72 -19.08
C PHE A 71 -6.03 -14.35 -20.39
N GLU A 72 -4.73 -14.55 -20.57
CA GLU A 72 -4.14 -15.22 -21.73
C GLU A 72 -4.22 -16.75 -21.60
N TYR A 73 -4.04 -17.29 -20.39
CA TYR A 73 -4.15 -18.73 -20.16
C TYR A 73 -5.61 -19.20 -20.06
N GLU A 74 -5.90 -20.34 -20.70
CA GLU A 74 -7.23 -20.95 -20.71
C GLU A 74 -7.41 -21.93 -19.55
N SER A 75 -6.36 -22.65 -19.15
CA SER A 75 -6.44 -23.63 -18.07
C SER A 75 -6.36 -22.97 -16.68
N GLU A 76 -7.19 -23.46 -15.75
CA GLU A 76 -7.15 -23.01 -14.36
C GLU A 76 -5.82 -23.35 -13.66
N GLU A 77 -5.15 -24.42 -14.09
CA GLU A 77 -3.84 -24.82 -13.57
C GLU A 77 -2.76 -23.80 -13.93
N GLU A 78 -2.69 -23.37 -15.19
CA GLU A 78 -1.73 -22.34 -15.64
C GLU A 78 -2.02 -20.99 -14.97
N ARG A 79 -3.29 -20.61 -14.86
CA ARG A 79 -3.69 -19.39 -14.14
C ARG A 79 -3.22 -19.38 -12.69
N ASN A 80 -3.44 -20.48 -11.97
CA ASN A 80 -3.01 -20.60 -10.58
C ASN A 80 -1.48 -20.65 -10.47
N ARG A 81 -0.80 -21.27 -11.44
CA ARG A 81 0.67 -21.27 -11.51
C ARG A 81 1.23 -19.87 -11.68
N VAL A 82 0.69 -19.05 -12.59
CA VAL A 82 1.12 -17.65 -12.79
C VAL A 82 0.98 -16.84 -11.50
N VAL A 83 -0.18 -16.94 -10.85
CA VAL A 83 -0.45 -16.21 -9.60
C VAL A 83 0.51 -16.67 -8.49
N SER A 84 0.76 -17.98 -8.39
CA SER A 84 1.66 -18.53 -7.36
C SER A 84 3.11 -18.12 -7.58
N VAL A 85 3.59 -18.17 -8.83
CA VAL A 85 4.93 -17.71 -9.20
C VAL A 85 5.06 -16.21 -8.92
N ALA A 86 4.08 -15.40 -9.34
CA ALA A 86 4.11 -13.96 -9.10
C ALA A 86 4.10 -13.62 -7.60
N LEU A 87 3.32 -14.33 -6.80
CA LEU A 87 3.29 -14.16 -5.35
C LEU A 87 4.65 -14.48 -4.73
N LEU A 88 5.27 -15.60 -5.10
CA LEU A 88 6.62 -15.96 -4.64
C LEU A 88 7.66 -14.94 -5.09
N THR A 89 7.61 -14.50 -6.35
CA THR A 89 8.53 -13.48 -6.88
C THR A 89 8.40 -12.17 -6.11
N VAL A 90 7.17 -11.69 -5.86
CA VAL A 90 6.94 -10.46 -5.10
C VAL A 90 7.39 -10.60 -3.64
N TRP A 91 7.16 -11.75 -3.00
CA TRP A 91 7.62 -11.98 -1.63
C TRP A 91 9.14 -12.03 -1.53
N LEU A 92 9.81 -12.71 -2.46
CA LEU A 92 11.28 -12.75 -2.49
C LEU A 92 11.87 -11.38 -2.83
N ALA A 93 11.29 -10.67 -3.80
CA ALA A 93 11.73 -9.33 -4.19
C ALA A 93 11.51 -8.29 -3.08
N SER A 94 10.37 -8.35 -2.38
CA SER A 94 10.10 -7.46 -1.24
C SER A 94 10.95 -7.80 -0.03
N ALA A 95 11.21 -9.08 0.26
CA ALA A 95 12.12 -9.48 1.33
C ALA A 95 13.57 -9.06 1.03
N GLY A 96 14.05 -9.30 -0.19
CA GLY A 96 15.39 -8.86 -0.62
C GLY A 96 15.51 -7.34 -0.68
N GLY A 97 14.50 -6.67 -1.25
CA GLY A 97 14.40 -5.21 -1.30
C GLY A 97 14.37 -4.60 0.10
N LEU A 98 13.66 -5.20 1.04
CA LEU A 98 13.64 -4.77 2.44
C LEU A 98 15.06 -4.78 3.03
N VAL A 99 15.81 -5.88 2.89
CA VAL A 99 17.18 -5.96 3.41
C VAL A 99 18.07 -4.85 2.84
N VAL A 100 18.02 -4.64 1.53
CA VAL A 100 18.79 -3.57 0.86
C VAL A 100 18.38 -2.19 1.37
N LEU A 101 17.08 -1.92 1.43
CA LEU A 101 16.54 -0.64 1.87
C LEU A 101 16.82 -0.35 3.35
N GLN A 102 16.87 -1.37 4.22
CA GLN A 102 17.26 -1.20 5.62
C GLN A 102 18.71 -0.74 5.77
N VAL A 103 19.61 -1.25 4.92
CA VAL A 103 21.01 -0.81 4.88
C VAL A 103 21.14 0.59 4.28
N CYS A 104 20.34 0.91 3.27
CA CYS A 104 20.31 2.22 2.62
C CYS A 104 19.52 3.29 3.40
N ALA A 105 18.81 2.94 4.47
CA ALA A 105 17.97 3.88 5.22
C ALA A 105 18.70 5.16 5.71
N PRO A 106 19.95 5.09 6.21
CA PRO A 106 20.70 6.30 6.57
C PRO A 106 21.00 7.20 5.38
N TRP A 107 21.30 6.61 4.21
CA TRP A 107 21.54 7.35 2.97
C TRP A 107 20.29 8.09 2.50
N PHE A 108 19.11 7.46 2.61
CA PHE A 108 17.84 8.13 2.32
C PHE A 108 17.55 9.27 3.31
N SER A 109 17.85 9.09 4.59
CA SER A 109 17.71 10.15 5.60
C SER A 109 18.55 11.38 5.24
N GLU A 110 19.80 11.17 4.86
CA GLU A 110 20.71 12.27 4.49
C GLU A 110 20.31 12.91 3.14
N ALA A 111 19.91 12.11 2.15
CA ALA A 111 19.52 12.63 0.84
C ALA A 111 18.23 13.46 0.89
N VAL A 112 17.26 13.07 1.71
CA VAL A 112 15.94 13.73 1.78
C VAL A 112 15.92 14.86 2.80
N PHE A 113 16.51 14.65 3.98
CA PHE A 113 16.41 15.60 5.10
C PHE A 113 17.72 16.32 5.45
N GLN A 114 18.84 15.98 4.79
CA GLN A 114 20.18 16.50 5.13
C GLN A 114 20.56 16.29 6.61
N SER A 115 19.90 15.34 7.28
CA SER A 115 20.14 14.95 8.67
C SER A 115 19.97 13.43 8.82
N ALA A 116 20.83 12.81 9.63
CA ALA A 116 20.78 11.39 9.95
C ALA A 116 19.69 11.03 10.98
N ASP A 117 19.07 12.02 11.63
CA ASP A 117 18.12 11.82 12.73
C ASP A 117 16.83 11.09 12.30
N TYR A 118 16.47 11.16 11.01
CA TYR A 118 15.28 10.51 10.45
C TYR A 118 15.53 9.06 9.98
N GLY A 119 16.74 8.52 10.13
CA GLY A 119 17.08 7.14 9.76
C GLY A 119 16.11 6.07 10.31
N PRO A 120 15.69 6.12 11.59
CA PRO A 120 14.70 5.20 12.14
C PRO A 120 13.33 5.26 11.46
N HIS A 121 12.91 6.45 10.99
CA HIS A 121 11.62 6.63 10.32
C HIS A 121 11.62 5.94 8.96
N PHE A 122 12.72 6.04 8.21
CA PHE A 122 12.90 5.29 6.96
C PHE A 122 12.90 3.78 7.16
N ARG A 123 13.45 3.28 8.28
CA ARG A 123 13.42 1.84 8.58
C ARG A 123 12.01 1.31 8.77
N ILE A 124 11.18 2.05 9.51
CA ILE A 124 9.76 1.71 9.69
C ILE A 124 9.03 1.81 8.34
N LEU A 125 9.23 2.92 7.62
CA LEU A 125 8.63 3.15 6.30
C LEU A 125 8.91 1.99 5.33
N PHE A 126 10.16 1.55 5.22
CA PHE A 126 10.53 0.47 4.31
C PHE A 126 9.99 -0.90 4.76
N ALA A 127 9.86 -1.14 6.06
CA ALA A 127 9.19 -2.33 6.58
C ALA A 127 7.70 -2.34 6.18
N THR A 128 7.00 -1.23 6.40
CA THR A 128 5.58 -1.08 6.02
C THR A 128 5.38 -1.17 4.50
N LEU A 129 6.34 -0.64 3.71
CA LEU A 129 6.33 -0.72 2.25
C LEU A 129 6.47 -2.17 1.76
N ALA A 130 7.40 -2.95 2.33
CA ALA A 130 7.59 -4.36 1.96
C ALA A 130 6.33 -5.20 2.22
N VAL A 131 5.65 -4.95 3.35
CA VAL A 131 4.35 -5.57 3.66
C VAL A 131 3.28 -5.13 2.67
N THR A 132 3.25 -3.85 2.30
CA THR A 132 2.27 -3.32 1.35
C THR A 132 2.40 -3.96 -0.03
N ILE A 133 3.62 -4.03 -0.58
CA ILE A 133 3.89 -4.65 -1.88
C ILE A 133 3.55 -6.15 -1.84
N SER A 134 3.88 -6.84 -0.74
CA SER A 134 3.56 -8.27 -0.56
C SER A 134 2.06 -8.56 -0.60
N ASN A 135 1.22 -7.62 -0.16
CA ASN A 135 -0.23 -7.75 -0.15
C ASN A 135 -0.90 -7.32 -1.47
N GLU A 136 -0.14 -6.78 -2.43
CA GLU A 136 -0.69 -6.29 -3.70
C GLU A 136 -1.22 -7.44 -4.57
N ILE A 137 -0.45 -8.54 -4.71
CA ILE A 137 -0.82 -9.67 -5.57
C ILE A 137 -2.10 -10.40 -5.11
N PRO A 138 -2.29 -10.73 -3.82
CA PRO A 138 -3.55 -11.32 -3.35
C PRO A 138 -4.77 -10.44 -3.63
N LEU A 139 -4.66 -9.12 -3.42
CA LEU A 139 -5.73 -8.18 -3.72
C LEU A 139 -6.02 -8.09 -5.22
N GLN A 140 -4.96 -8.07 -6.04
CA GLN A 140 -5.09 -8.09 -7.48
C GLN A 140 -5.74 -9.38 -7.99
N TYR A 141 -5.46 -10.54 -7.38
CA TYR A 141 -6.12 -11.80 -7.70
C TYR A 141 -7.62 -11.76 -7.41
N LEU A 142 -8.04 -11.20 -6.26
CA LEU A 142 -9.47 -11.00 -5.96
C LEU A 142 -10.16 -10.10 -6.99
N ARG A 143 -9.45 -9.05 -7.44
CA ARG A 143 -9.94 -8.13 -8.48
C ARG A 143 -10.12 -8.83 -9.82
N ILE A 144 -9.12 -9.61 -10.25
CA ILE A 144 -9.14 -10.38 -11.49
C ILE A 144 -10.32 -11.39 -11.50
N ARG A 145 -10.58 -12.05 -10.38
CA ARG A 145 -11.73 -12.97 -10.22
C ARG A 145 -13.08 -12.26 -10.05
N GLN A 146 -13.13 -10.93 -10.16
CA GLN A 146 -14.33 -10.12 -9.99
C GLN A 146 -15.02 -10.30 -8.63
N LEU A 147 -14.27 -10.67 -7.59
CA LEU A 147 -14.77 -10.83 -6.22
C LEU A 147 -14.85 -9.46 -5.52
N ALA A 148 -15.58 -8.53 -6.14
CA ALA A 148 -15.56 -7.11 -5.79
C ALA A 148 -15.95 -6.84 -4.32
N VAL A 149 -16.91 -7.59 -3.79
CA VAL A 149 -17.31 -7.48 -2.37
C VAL A 149 -16.16 -7.87 -1.44
N ARG A 150 -15.46 -8.98 -1.71
CA ARG A 150 -14.32 -9.42 -0.87
C ARG A 150 -13.17 -8.43 -0.93
N PHE A 151 -12.84 -7.95 -2.14
CA PHE A 151 -11.83 -6.93 -2.35
C PHE A 151 -12.13 -5.70 -1.49
N ILE A 152 -13.35 -5.15 -1.58
CA ILE A 152 -13.73 -3.95 -0.85
C ILE A 152 -13.80 -4.17 0.65
N SER A 153 -14.34 -5.29 1.11
CA SER A 153 -14.37 -5.60 2.54
C SER A 153 -12.95 -5.62 3.13
N ILE A 154 -11.99 -6.23 2.43
CA ILE A 154 -10.59 -6.27 2.88
C ILE A 154 -9.97 -4.87 2.80
N SER A 155 -10.18 -4.13 1.71
CA SER A 155 -9.66 -2.77 1.56
C SER A 155 -10.19 -1.81 2.62
N LEU A 156 -11.50 -1.83 2.88
CA LEU A 156 -12.13 -1.00 3.92
C LEU A 156 -11.67 -1.39 5.32
N CYS A 157 -11.52 -2.70 5.59
CA CYS A 157 -10.98 -3.17 6.87
C CYS A 157 -9.55 -2.66 7.07
N ARG A 158 -8.69 -2.81 6.05
CA ARG A 158 -7.31 -2.31 6.09
C ARG A 158 -7.24 -0.80 6.33
N VAL A 159 -8.03 -0.02 5.59
CA VAL A 159 -8.06 1.45 5.71
C VAL A 159 -8.61 1.88 7.07
N SER A 160 -9.67 1.24 7.55
CA SER A 160 -10.27 1.54 8.86
C SER A 160 -9.32 1.17 10.01
N LEU A 161 -8.62 0.04 9.90
CA LEU A 161 -7.62 -0.38 10.89
C LEU A 161 -6.44 0.58 10.91
N SER A 162 -5.90 0.94 9.74
CA SER A 162 -4.82 1.93 9.63
C SER A 162 -5.24 3.29 10.19
N LEU A 163 -6.44 3.78 9.87
CA LEU A 163 -6.98 5.02 10.44
C LEU A 163 -7.13 4.92 11.97
N SER A 164 -7.64 3.80 12.47
CA SER A 164 -7.82 3.59 13.92
C SER A 164 -6.48 3.57 14.64
N LEU A 165 -5.47 2.91 14.07
CA LEU A 165 -4.09 2.89 14.60
C LEU A 165 -3.45 4.27 14.54
N ASN A 166 -3.56 4.99 13.42
CA ASN A 166 -3.06 6.36 13.28
C ASN A 166 -3.68 7.28 14.34
N ILE A 167 -5.01 7.27 14.50
CA ILE A 167 -5.69 8.05 15.56
C ILE A 167 -5.19 7.63 16.94
N LEU A 168 -5.08 6.33 17.20
CA LEU A 168 -4.68 5.81 18.50
C LEU A 168 -3.24 6.24 18.85
N PHE A 169 -2.30 6.17 17.91
CA PHE A 169 -0.91 6.56 18.12
C PHE A 169 -0.69 8.07 18.18
N ILE A 170 -1.41 8.85 17.38
CA ILE A 170 -1.33 10.32 17.40
C ILE A 170 -1.98 10.86 18.68
N VAL A 171 -3.23 10.47 18.96
CA VAL A 171 -4.05 11.11 19.99
C VAL A 171 -3.74 10.57 21.40
N PHE A 172 -3.52 9.26 21.56
CA PHE A 172 -3.31 8.67 22.90
C PHE A 172 -1.85 8.50 23.29
N TYR A 173 -0.98 8.11 22.34
CA TYR A 173 0.43 7.86 22.64
C TYR A 173 1.36 9.05 22.34
N GLY A 174 0.88 10.08 21.63
CA GLY A 174 1.68 11.26 21.29
C GLY A 174 2.93 10.94 20.47
N LEU A 175 2.92 9.82 19.72
CA LEU A 175 4.09 9.32 18.97
C LEU A 175 4.41 10.16 17.71
N GLY A 176 3.70 11.27 17.49
CA GLY A 176 3.92 12.19 16.37
C GLY A 176 3.98 11.46 15.03
N VAL A 177 5.05 11.74 14.26
CA VAL A 177 5.27 11.16 12.93
C VAL A 177 5.47 9.64 12.96
N GLN A 178 6.08 9.07 14.01
CA GLN A 178 6.32 7.62 14.10
C GLN A 178 5.02 6.82 14.21
N GLY A 179 4.01 7.40 14.85
CA GLY A 179 2.68 6.78 14.97
C GLY A 179 1.96 6.64 13.64
N ILE A 180 2.34 7.41 12.62
CA ILE A 180 1.66 7.39 11.31
C ILE A 180 2.30 6.39 10.34
N LEU A 181 3.56 6.03 10.60
CA LEU A 181 4.32 5.10 9.76
C LEU A 181 4.01 3.62 10.05
N LEU A 182 3.29 3.34 11.14
CA LEU A 182 2.91 2.00 11.63
C LEU A 182 1.50 1.59 11.16
#